data_AF-A0A2A4V7E5-F1
#
_entry.id   AF-A0A2A4V7E5-F1
#
_cell.length_a   1.000
_cell.length_b   1.000
_cell.length_c   1.000
_cell.angle_alpha   90.00
_cell.angle_beta   90.00
_cell.angle_gamma   90.00
#
_symmetry.space_group_name_H-M   'P 1'
#
loop_
_entity.id
_entity.type
_entity.pdbx_description
1 polymer ?
#
loop_
_entity_poly.entity_id
_entity_poly.type
_entity_poly.pdbx_seq_one_letter_code
_entity_poly.pdbx_strand_id
1 'polypeptide(L)'
;MTNVIRMPEGFNETEKRWVATVNYRHDLGPVDVEYFIEELDEISEIIEGGPHWDCVIDISIKFNRHAGDMPSLTVEESLKL
;
A
#
# COMPACT_ATOMS: atom_id res chain seq x y z
N MET A 1 -12.16 -14.22 -1.14
CA MET A 1 -11.23 -13.95 -2.25
C MET A 1 -11.33 -12.46 -2.51
N THR A 2 -10.29 -11.69 -2.17
CA THR A 2 -10.30 -10.25 -2.41
C THR A 2 -9.68 -10.00 -3.78
N ASN A 3 -10.40 -9.28 -4.64
CA ASN A 3 -9.85 -8.86 -5.93
C ASN A 3 -8.89 -7.71 -5.67
N VAL A 4 -7.60 -7.98 -5.81
CA VAL A 4 -6.55 -6.97 -5.73
C VAL A 4 -6.27 -6.48 -7.15
N ILE A 5 -6.53 -5.20 -7.41
CA ILE A 5 -6.13 -4.54 -8.65
C ILE A 5 -4.85 -3.75 -8.35
N ARG A 6 -3.76 -4.13 -9.00
CA ARG A 6 -2.53 -3.35 -8.98
C ARG A 6 -2.61 -2.32 -10.10
N MET A 7 -2.55 -1.05 -9.74
CA MET A 7 -2.50 0.01 -10.74
C MET A 7 -1.14 -0.05 -11.47
N PRO A 8 -1.12 -0.07 -12.80
CA PRO A 8 0.11 -0.18 -13.57
C PRO A 8 0.80 1.19 -13.67
N GLU A 9 1.32 1.71 -12.55
CA GLU A 9 2.09 2.94 -12.53
C GLU A 9 3.58 2.59 -12.39
N GLY A 10 4.19 2.32 -13.54
CA GLY A 10 5.62 2.51 -13.85
C GLY A 10 6.68 1.89 -12.94
N PHE A 11 7.28 0.77 -13.38
CA PHE A 11 8.67 0.28 -13.16
C PHE A 11 9.38 0.41 -11.79
N ASN A 12 8.75 0.94 -10.74
CA ASN A 12 9.42 1.37 -9.52
C ASN A 12 8.69 1.01 -8.23
N GLU A 13 7.81 0.00 -8.29
CA GLU A 13 7.17 -0.62 -7.13
C GLU A 13 8.19 -1.03 -6.04
N THR A 14 9.42 -1.31 -6.46
CA THR A 14 10.54 -1.73 -5.61
C THR A 14 11.45 -0.61 -5.12
N GLU A 15 11.13 0.66 -5.35
CA GLU A 15 11.90 1.79 -4.78
C GLU A 15 11.07 2.68 -3.86
N LYS A 16 9.74 2.53 -3.88
CA LYS A 16 8.84 3.35 -3.06
C LYS A 16 8.76 2.86 -1.63
N ARG A 17 8.90 3.75 -0.66
CA ARG A 17 8.96 3.43 0.77
C ARG A 17 7.71 2.76 1.36
N TRP A 18 6.52 3.05 0.84
CA TRP A 18 5.26 2.56 1.41
C TRP A 18 4.40 1.85 0.36
N VAL A 19 3.61 0.89 0.86
CA VAL A 19 2.50 0.29 0.13
C VAL A 19 1.22 0.68 0.85
N ALA A 20 0.37 1.45 0.16
CA ALA A 20 -0.97 1.79 0.60
C ALA A 20 -1.98 0.91 -0.14
N THR A 21 -2.78 0.14 0.60
CA THR A 21 -3.89 -0.61 0.05
C THR A 21 -5.17 0.12 0.42
N VAL A 22 -5.90 0.60 -0.59
CA VAL A 22 -7.21 1.24 -0.40
C VAL A 22 -8.30 0.23 -0.71
N ASN A 23 -9.17 -0.03 0.25
CA ASN A 23 -10.35 -0.86 0.07
C ASN A 23 -11.53 0.02 -0.38
N TYR A 24 -11.99 -0.20 -1.61
CA TYR A 24 -13.14 0.49 -2.17
C TYR A 24 -14.39 -0.39 -2.18
N ARG A 25 -15.54 0.21 -1.90
CA ARG A 25 -16.85 -0.36 -2.14
C ARG A 25 -17.13 -0.43 -3.63
N HIS A 26 -17.53 -1.60 -4.09
CA HIS A 26 -17.91 -1.83 -5.48
C HIS A 26 -19.12 -2.79 -5.53
N ASP A 27 -19.92 -2.70 -6.59
CA ASP A 27 -21.21 -3.43 -6.69
C ASP A 27 -21.07 -4.96 -6.66
N LEU A 28 -19.89 -5.46 -7.02
CA LEU A 28 -19.53 -6.89 -6.98
C LEU A 28 -18.82 -7.30 -5.68
N GLY A 29 -18.80 -6.43 -4.68
CA GLY A 29 -18.08 -6.60 -3.41
C GLY A 29 -16.85 -5.70 -3.31
N PRO A 30 -16.22 -5.60 -2.12
CA PRO A 30 -15.06 -4.74 -1.90
C PRO A 30 -13.88 -5.09 -2.82
N VAL A 31 -13.16 -4.06 -3.27
CA VAL A 31 -11.98 -4.17 -4.15
C VAL A 31 -10.80 -3.53 -3.45
N ASP A 32 -9.69 -4.25 -3.40
CA ASP A 32 -8.42 -3.71 -2.90
C ASP A 32 -7.64 -3.13 -4.06
N VAL A 33 -7.16 -1.89 -3.92
CA VAL A 33 -6.23 -1.26 -4.87
C VAL A 33 -4.94 -0.94 -4.16
N GLU A 34 -3.83 -1.48 -4.66
CA GLU A 34 -2.49 -1.22 -4.10
C GLU A 34 -1.82 -0.05 -4.83
N TYR A 35 -1.26 0.86 -4.04
CA TYR A 35 -0.48 2.01 -4.47
C TYR A 35 0.89 1.98 -3.79
N PHE A 36 1.93 2.27 -4.55
CA PHE A 36 3.29 2.41 -4.05
C PHE A 36 3.62 3.91 -3.97
N ILE A 37 3.86 4.40 -2.76
CA ILE A 37 4.08 5.83 -2.48
C ILE A 37 5.38 6.04 -1.72
N GLU A 38 5.99 7.19 -1.89
CA GLU A 38 7.23 7.54 -1.18
C GLU A 38 6.92 8.21 0.14
N GLU A 39 5.98 9.16 0.12
CA GLU A 39 5.54 9.94 1.25
C GLU A 39 4.08 9.63 1.60
N LEU A 40 3.74 9.74 2.89
CA LEU A 40 2.39 9.40 3.38
C LEU A 40 1.32 10.44 2.98
N ASP A 41 1.72 11.66 2.65
CA ASP A 41 0.82 12.73 2.19
C ASP A 41 0.30 12.47 0.76
N GLU A 42 1.01 11.69 -0.06
CA GLU A 42 0.52 11.22 -1.37
C GLU A 42 -0.83 10.48 -1.27
N ILE A 43 -1.22 9.99 -0.09
CA ILE A 43 -2.53 9.38 0.15
C ILE A 43 -3.68 10.36 -0.12
N SER A 44 -3.53 11.65 0.21
CA SER A 44 -4.61 12.61 -0.07
C SER A 44 -4.88 12.72 -1.57
N GLU A 45 -3.83 12.72 -2.38
CA GLU A 45 -3.96 12.78 -3.84
C GLU A 45 -4.61 11.50 -4.39
N ILE A 46 -4.28 10.33 -3.83
CA ILE A 46 -4.90 9.05 -4.21
C ILE A 46 -6.40 9.07 -3.91
N ILE A 47 -6.82 9.59 -2.76
CA ILE A 47 -8.23 9.59 -2.35
C ILE A 47 -9.03 10.66 -3.11
N GLU A 48 -8.44 11.83 -3.36
CA GLU A 48 -9.09 12.91 -4.11
C GLU A 48 -9.15 12.64 -5.62
N GLY A 49 -8.14 11.98 -6.18
CA GLY A 49 -8.08 11.60 -7.59
C GLY A 49 -8.74 10.26 -7.93
N GLY A 50 -9.07 9.47 -6.91
CA GLY A 50 -9.69 8.15 -7.05
C GLY A 50 -11.19 8.19 -7.31
N PRO A 51 -11.88 7.05 -7.09
CA PRO A 51 -13.34 7.00 -7.00
C PRO A 51 -13.86 7.99 -5.95
N HIS A 52 -15.17 8.25 -5.96
CA HIS A 52 -15.79 9.12 -4.96
C HIS A 52 -15.38 8.70 -3.54
N TRP A 53 -14.95 9.66 -2.70
CA TRP A 53 -14.37 9.40 -1.38
C TRP A 53 -15.24 8.51 -0.46
N ASP A 54 -16.57 8.61 -0.57
CA ASP A 54 -17.53 7.77 0.19
C ASP A 54 -17.49 6.28 -0.20
N CYS A 55 -16.82 5.93 -1.29
CA CYS A 55 -16.54 4.56 -1.67
C CYS A 55 -15.38 3.96 -0.86
N VAL A 56 -14.55 4.75 -0.19
CA VAL A 56 -13.45 4.24 0.64
C VAL A 56 -14.01 3.59 1.89
N ILE A 57 -13.67 2.33 2.13
CA ILE A 57 -14.04 1.57 3.32
C ILE A 57 -12.92 1.68 4.36
N ASP A 58 -11.68 1.39 3.95
CA ASP A 58 -10.49 1.50 4.78
C ASP A 58 -9.22 1.70 3.93
N ILE A 59 -8.13 2.12 4.59
CA ILE A 59 -6.80 2.24 4.00
C ILE A 59 -5.81 1.56 4.93
N SER A 60 -5.07 0.58 4.40
CA SER A 60 -3.99 -0.11 5.10
C SER A 60 -2.65 0.34 4.55
N ILE A 61 -1.77 0.86 5.40
CA ILE A 61 -0.42 1.31 5.01
C ILE A 61 0.62 0.38 5.61
N LYS A 62 1.57 -0.05 4.79
CA LYS A 62 2.68 -0.91 5.20
C LYS A 62 4.00 -0.34 4.68
N PHE A 63 5.06 -0.51 5.47
CA PHE A 63 6.40 -0.20 5.00
C PHE A 63 6.82 -1.21 3.94
N ASN A 64 7.22 -0.72 2.77
CA ASN A 64 7.65 -1.55 1.64
C ASN A 64 9.09 -2.03 1.90
N ARG A 65 9.22 -3.16 2.62
CA ARG A 65 10.54 -3.72 2.92
C ARG A 65 11.15 -4.34 1.67
N HIS A 66 12.24 -3.76 1.18
CA HIS A 66 13.04 -4.38 0.13
C HIS A 66 13.87 -5.52 0.71
N ALA A 67 13.96 -6.63 -0.02
CA ALA A 67 14.72 -7.81 0.42
C ALA A 67 16.23 -7.52 0.61
N GLY A 68 16.75 -6.44 0.02
CA GLY A 68 18.14 -5.99 0.17
C GLY A 68 18.40 -5.06 1.37
N ASP A 69 17.36 -4.51 2.01
CA ASP A 69 17.49 -3.51 3.08
C ASP A 69 17.61 -4.11 4.48
N MET A 70 17.57 -5.44 4.60
CA MET A 70 17.95 -6.12 5.83
C MET A 70 19.31 -6.81 5.66
N PRO A 71 20.36 -6.41 6.41
CA PRO A 71 21.24 -7.45 6.94
C PRO A 71 20.33 -8.38 7.73
N SER A 72 20.45 -9.69 7.55
CA SER A 72 19.60 -10.68 8.23
C SER A 72 19.58 -10.44 9.73
N LEU A 73 18.60 -9.68 10.22
CA LEU A 73 18.41 -9.45 11.65
C LEU A 73 18.01 -10.81 12.21
N THR A 74 18.90 -11.36 13.00
CA THR A 74 18.60 -12.60 13.71
C THR A 74 17.48 -12.30 14.71
N VAL A 75 16.64 -13.29 15.03
CA VAL A 75 15.49 -13.14 15.94
C VAL A 75 15.89 -12.47 17.27
N GLU A 76 17.14 -12.65 17.69
CA GLU A 76 17.71 -12.09 18.91
C GLU A 76 17.87 -10.57 18.89
N GLU A 77 17.99 -9.95 17.72
CA GLU A 77 18.19 -8.50 17.57
C GLU A 77 16.87 -7.72 17.57
N SER A 78 15.77 -8.37 17.15
CA SER A 78 14.43 -7.75 17.14
C SER A 78 13.83 -7.55 18.53
N LEU A 79 14.31 -8.27 19.56
CA LEU A 79 13.81 -8.21 20.94
C LEU A 79 14.40 -7.06 21.78
N LYS A 80 15.33 -6.28 21.21
CA LYS A 80 16.02 -5.18 21.91
C LYS A 80 15.49 -3.77 21.57
N LEU A 81 14.44 -3.67 20.75
CA LEU A 81 13.69 -2.44 20.46
C LEU A 81 12.42 -2.41 21.31
#